data_AF-A0ABD5N4T5-F1
#
_entry.id   AF-A0ABD5N4T5-F1
#
_cell.length_a   1.000
_cell.length_b   1.000
_cell.length_c   1.000
_cell.angle_alpha   90.00
_cell.angle_beta   90.00
_cell.angle_gamma   90.00
#
_symmetry.space_group_name_H-M   'P 1'
#
loop_
_entity.id
_entity.type
_entity.pdbx_description
1 polymer ?
#
loop_
_entity_poly.entity_id
_entity_poly.type
_entity_poly.pdbx_seq_one_letter_code
_entity_poly.pdbx_strand_id
1 'polypeptide(L)'
;MKVPIEILKITDPDGLRRFRAITSFTEAVKYTPLSNTLIQIQNEYLNFVEDSRKLLNEIQSSRKNMSNSKIQWKLADRIHSFIKWVETKNCIFSNVSEAITRDVDISKSQLNYLIKFRTYYLTIDDLLKAY
;
A
#
# COMPACT_ATOMS: atom_id res chain seq x y z
N MET A 1 15.73 15.83 1.04
CA MET A 1 15.38 15.09 -0.20
C MET A 1 14.90 13.71 0.23
N LYS A 2 13.80 13.20 -0.32
CA LYS A 2 13.31 11.84 -0.01
C LYS A 2 13.99 10.83 -0.92
N VAL A 3 14.30 9.64 -0.38
CA VAL A 3 14.95 8.56 -1.14
C VAL A 3 13.89 7.79 -1.94
N PRO A 4 13.99 7.69 -3.27
CA PRO A 4 13.09 6.89 -4.07
C PRO A 4 13.33 5.39 -3.80
N ILE A 5 12.25 4.64 -3.62
CA ILE A 5 12.29 3.21 -3.38
C ILE A 5 11.28 2.47 -4.26
N GLU A 6 11.62 1.22 -4.59
CA GLU A 6 10.75 0.30 -5.35
C GLU A 6 10.48 -0.95 -4.54
N ILE A 7 9.27 -1.50 -4.67
CA ILE A 7 8.97 -2.86 -4.22
C ILE A 7 8.99 -3.81 -5.39
N LEU A 8 9.92 -4.76 -5.32
CA LEU A 8 9.97 -5.90 -6.21
C LEU A 8 9.31 -7.11 -5.56
N LYS A 9 8.64 -7.91 -6.39
CA LYS A 9 8.18 -9.24 -6.03
C LYS A 9 9.16 -10.24 -6.63
N ILE A 10 9.81 -11.01 -5.78
CA ILE A 10 10.84 -11.98 -6.14
C ILE A 10 10.26 -13.37 -5.88
N THR A 11 10.49 -14.28 -6.80
CA THR A 11 10.24 -15.71 -6.59
C THR A 11 11.58 -16.34 -6.27
N ASP A 12 11.74 -16.87 -5.07
CA ASP A 12 12.94 -17.59 -4.68
C ASP A 12 13.02 -18.95 -5.40
N PRO A 13 14.21 -19.59 -5.47
CA PRO A 13 14.37 -20.90 -6.10
C PRO A 13 13.51 -22.00 -5.47
N ASP A 14 13.08 -21.82 -4.23
CA ASP A 14 12.15 -22.70 -3.51
C ASP A 14 10.67 -22.47 -3.89
N GLY A 15 10.40 -21.52 -4.80
CA GLY A 15 9.05 -21.14 -5.24
C GLY A 15 8.34 -20.15 -4.33
N LEU A 16 8.94 -19.73 -3.21
CA LEU A 16 8.34 -18.77 -2.30
C LEU A 16 8.38 -17.37 -2.88
N ARG A 17 7.26 -16.64 -2.76
CA ARG A 17 7.14 -15.25 -3.21
C ARG A 17 7.52 -14.32 -2.05
N ARG A 18 8.57 -13.51 -2.24
CA ARG A 18 9.02 -12.51 -1.28
C ARG A 18 8.94 -11.11 -1.87
N PHE A 19 8.82 -10.12 -0.99
CA PHE A 19 8.93 -8.71 -1.37
C PHE A 19 10.32 -8.20 -1.03
N ARG A 20 10.87 -7.31 -1.88
CA ARG A 20 12.13 -6.63 -1.61
C ARG A 20 11.98 -5.14 -1.86
N ALA A 21 12.30 -4.33 -0.86
CA ALA A 21 12.43 -2.89 -1.00
C ALA A 21 13.84 -2.55 -1.49
N ILE A 22 13.95 -1.84 -2.60
CA ILE A 22 15.23 -1.46 -3.21
C ILE A 22 15.28 0.05 -3.47
N THR A 23 16.48 0.58 -3.64
CA THR A 23 16.73 1.93 -4.15
C THR A 23 17.88 1.88 -5.18
N SER A 24 18.16 3.01 -5.83
CA SER A 24 19.34 3.12 -6.69
C SER A 24 20.64 3.05 -5.88
N PHE A 25 21.69 2.53 -6.50
CA PHE A 25 23.02 2.47 -5.88
C PHE A 25 23.53 3.84 -5.42
N THR A 26 23.31 4.89 -6.24
CA THR A 26 23.67 6.26 -5.92
C THR A 26 23.05 6.75 -4.63
N GLU A 27 21.78 6.41 -4.37
CA GLU A 27 21.08 6.77 -3.14
C GLU A 27 21.55 5.92 -1.95
N ALA A 28 21.82 4.64 -2.16
CA ALA A 28 22.36 3.76 -1.11
C ALA A 28 23.74 4.21 -0.60
N VAL A 29 24.61 4.71 -1.48
CA VAL A 29 25.93 5.24 -1.08
C VAL A 29 25.79 6.56 -0.32
N LYS A 30 24.83 7.42 -0.69
CA LYS A 30 24.59 8.71 -0.03
C LYS A 30 23.94 8.58 1.35
N TYR A 31 23.14 7.54 1.58
CA TYR A 31 22.40 7.34 2.82
C TYR A 31 22.80 6.03 3.51
N THR A 32 23.86 6.09 4.31
CA THR A 32 24.48 4.90 4.93
C THR A 32 23.57 4.08 5.87
N PRO A 33 22.58 4.63 6.62
CA PRO A 33 21.67 3.80 7.42
C PRO A 33 20.40 3.35 6.66
N LEU A 34 20.38 3.36 5.32
CA LEU A 34 19.20 3.05 4.52
C LEU A 34 18.75 1.58 4.59
N SER A 35 19.68 0.64 4.84
CA SER A 35 19.40 -0.79 4.88
C SER A 35 18.32 -1.17 5.89
N ASN A 36 18.42 -0.66 7.13
CA ASN A 36 17.44 -0.92 8.18
C ASN A 36 16.07 -0.34 7.84
N THR A 37 16.04 0.85 7.24
CA THR A 37 14.79 1.48 6.78
C THR A 37 14.12 0.65 5.69
N LEU A 38 14.89 0.15 4.70
CA LEU A 38 14.34 -0.69 3.65
C LEU A 38 13.77 -2.00 4.19
N ILE A 39 14.44 -2.64 5.17
CA ILE A 39 13.94 -3.85 5.84
C ILE A 39 12.63 -3.55 6.58
N GLN A 40 12.55 -2.43 7.31
CA GLN A 40 11.30 -2.01 7.97
C GLN A 40 10.17 -1.82 6.97
N ILE A 41 10.44 -1.13 5.86
CA ILE A 41 9.45 -0.89 4.81
C ILE A 41 9.00 -2.19 4.16
N GLN A 42 9.93 -3.12 3.90
CA GLN A 42 9.62 -4.43 3.35
C GLN A 42 8.67 -5.23 4.24
N ASN A 43 8.94 -5.28 5.55
CA ASN A 43 8.10 -6.00 6.51
C ASN A 43 6.72 -5.36 6.63
N GLU A 44 6.66 -4.02 6.70
CA GLU A 44 5.37 -3.33 6.76
C GLU A 44 4.59 -3.47 5.45
N TYR A 45 5.27 -3.52 4.29
CA TYR A 45 4.62 -3.79 3.00
C TYR A 45 3.97 -5.17 2.97
N LEU A 46 4.63 -6.19 3.55
CA LEU A 46 4.06 -7.53 3.64
C LEU A 46 2.76 -7.53 4.45
N ASN A 47 2.78 -6.91 5.63
CA ASN A 47 1.58 -6.75 6.48
C ASN A 47 0.48 -5.98 5.73
N PHE A 48 0.85 -4.88 5.07
CA PHE A 48 -0.06 -4.07 4.26
C PHE A 48 -0.75 -4.90 3.17
N VAL A 49 -0.01 -5.73 2.42
CA VAL A 49 -0.57 -6.57 1.35
C VAL A 49 -1.55 -7.59 1.92
N GLU A 50 -1.19 -8.26 3.01
CA GLU A 50 -2.07 -9.25 3.65
C GLU A 50 -3.37 -8.63 4.15
N ASP A 51 -3.29 -7.52 4.88
CA ASP A 51 -4.45 -6.80 5.38
C ASP A 51 -5.34 -6.30 4.23
N SER A 52 -4.73 -5.76 3.18
CA SER A 52 -5.45 -5.20 2.05
C SER A 52 -6.19 -6.28 1.26
N ARG A 53 -5.59 -7.47 1.09
CA ARG A 53 -6.27 -8.63 0.48
C ARG A 53 -7.44 -9.12 1.31
N LYS A 54 -7.31 -9.16 2.63
CA LYS A 54 -8.43 -9.52 3.53
C LYS A 54 -9.60 -8.55 3.35
N LEU A 55 -9.33 -7.24 3.41
CA LEU A 55 -10.35 -6.21 3.20
C LEU A 55 -10.98 -6.29 1.81
N LEU A 56 -10.19 -6.55 0.76
CA LEU A 56 -10.71 -6.74 -0.59
C LEU A 56 -11.64 -7.95 -0.70
N ASN A 57 -11.27 -9.08 -0.11
CA ASN A 57 -12.11 -10.27 -0.09
C ASN A 57 -13.42 -10.03 0.68
N GLU A 58 -13.38 -9.27 1.77
CA GLU A 58 -14.58 -8.86 2.51
C GLU A 58 -15.50 -7.97 1.68
N ILE A 59 -14.95 -7.01 0.93
CA ILE A 59 -15.67 -6.15 -0.03
C ILE A 59 -16.39 -7.00 -1.08
N GLN A 60 -15.68 -7.96 -1.67
CA GLN A 60 -16.21 -8.83 -2.73
C GLN A 60 -17.27 -9.82 -2.20
N SER A 61 -17.16 -10.24 -0.94
CA SER A 61 -18.07 -11.20 -0.32
C SER A 61 -19.33 -10.56 0.27
N SER A 62 -19.35 -9.23 0.47
CA SER A 62 -20.46 -8.52 1.10
C SER A 62 -21.61 -8.24 0.13
N ARG A 63 -22.83 -8.70 0.48
CA ARG A 63 -24.07 -8.42 -0.26
C ARG A 63 -24.75 -7.09 0.13
N LYS A 64 -24.26 -6.36 1.14
CA LYS A 64 -24.88 -5.13 1.66
C LYS A 64 -24.08 -3.88 1.29
N ASN A 65 -24.68 -2.96 0.54
CA ASN A 65 -24.04 -1.75 0.01
C ASN A 65 -23.38 -0.86 1.09
N MET A 66 -24.05 -0.58 2.22
CA MET A 66 -23.49 0.30 3.26
C MET A 66 -22.33 -0.34 4.05
N SER A 67 -22.38 -1.65 4.29
CA SER A 67 -21.25 -2.40 4.88
C SER A 67 -20.04 -2.36 3.95
N ASN A 68 -20.31 -2.46 2.65
CA ASN A 68 -19.29 -2.39 1.60
C ASN A 68 -18.57 -1.03 1.59
N SER A 69 -19.29 0.10 1.63
CA SER A 69 -18.66 1.44 1.65
C SER A 69 -17.72 1.66 2.84
N LYS A 70 -18.05 1.15 4.04
CA LYS A 70 -17.17 1.25 5.21
C LYS A 70 -15.89 0.45 5.02
N ILE A 71 -15.98 -0.77 4.49
CA ILE A 71 -14.80 -1.63 4.25
C ILE A 71 -13.96 -1.07 3.10
N GLN A 72 -14.58 -0.53 2.05
CA GLN A 72 -13.90 0.23 0.99
C GLN A 72 -13.13 1.41 1.55
N TRP A 73 -13.72 2.15 2.49
CA TRP A 73 -13.04 3.26 3.14
C TRP A 73 -11.84 2.79 3.95
N LYS A 74 -11.98 1.70 4.72
CA LYS A 74 -10.86 1.10 5.47
C LYS A 74 -9.71 0.68 4.54
N LEU A 75 -10.01 0.05 3.41
CA LEU A 75 -8.99 -0.32 2.42
C LEU A 75 -8.30 0.93 1.85
N ALA A 76 -9.08 1.95 1.51
CA ALA A 76 -8.58 3.22 1.00
C ALA A 76 -7.68 3.94 2.02
N ASP A 77 -8.08 3.93 3.29
CA ASP A 77 -7.32 4.49 4.41
C ASP A 77 -6.03 3.70 4.68
N ARG A 78 -6.06 2.36 4.60
CA ARG A 78 -4.88 1.52 4.75
C ARG A 78 -3.83 1.81 3.67
N ILE A 79 -4.26 1.97 2.41
CA ILE A 79 -3.39 2.38 1.29
C ILE A 79 -2.78 3.76 1.57
N HIS A 80 -3.60 4.74 1.92
CA HIS A 80 -3.14 6.10 2.17
C HIS A 80 -2.16 6.17 3.35
N SER A 81 -2.51 5.54 4.47
CA SER A 81 -1.71 5.52 5.69
C SER A 81 -0.37 4.82 5.47
N PHE A 82 -0.33 3.72 4.71
CA PHE A 82 0.91 3.05 4.37
C PHE A 82 1.85 3.94 3.55
N ILE A 83 1.33 4.61 2.51
CA ILE A 83 2.11 5.55 1.69
C ILE A 83 2.66 6.70 2.56
N LYS A 84 1.81 7.27 3.41
CA LYS A 84 2.23 8.35 4.32
C LYS A 84 3.26 7.89 5.34
N TRP A 85 3.13 6.69 5.88
CA TRP A 85 4.10 6.11 6.79
C TRP A 85 5.48 5.97 6.13
N VAL A 86 5.56 5.50 4.88
CA VAL A 86 6.83 5.46 4.13
C VAL A 86 7.42 6.85 3.91
N GLU A 87 6.58 7.85 3.64
CA GLU A 87 7.03 9.24 3.55
C GLU A 87 7.65 9.76 4.86
N THR A 88 7.17 9.31 6.03
CA THR A 88 7.76 9.66 7.33
C THR A 88 9.15 9.06 7.54
N LYS A 89 9.48 7.98 6.82
CA LYS A 89 10.81 7.34 6.81
C LYS A 89 11.79 8.03 5.85
N ASN A 90 11.47 9.23 5.40
CA ASN A 90 12.20 9.99 4.38
C ASN A 90 12.38 9.22 3.05
N CYS A 91 11.43 8.35 2.73
CA CYS A 91 11.40 7.57 1.49
C CYS A 91 10.17 7.94 0.64
N ILE A 92 10.18 7.61 -0.64
CA ILE A 92 9.02 7.74 -1.54
C ILE A 92 8.96 6.54 -2.48
N PHE A 93 7.78 5.95 -2.65
CA PHE A 93 7.62 4.86 -3.63
C PHE A 93 7.57 5.40 -5.05
N SER A 94 8.46 4.91 -5.91
CA SER A 94 8.43 5.21 -7.34
C SER A 94 7.45 4.33 -8.12
N ASN A 95 7.20 3.09 -7.68
CA ASN A 95 6.36 2.11 -8.36
C ASN A 95 5.10 1.70 -7.57
N VAL A 96 4.58 2.59 -6.71
CA VAL A 96 3.50 2.26 -5.76
C VAL A 96 2.25 1.70 -6.44
N SER A 97 1.84 2.27 -7.57
CA SER A 97 0.64 1.85 -8.27
C SER A 97 0.80 0.46 -8.84
N GLU A 98 1.92 0.18 -9.49
CA GLU A 98 2.25 -1.12 -10.08
C GLU A 98 2.40 -2.19 -8.99
N ALA A 99 3.09 -1.87 -7.90
CA ALA A 99 3.30 -2.78 -6.78
C ALA A 99 1.96 -3.16 -6.11
N ILE A 100 1.15 -2.16 -5.74
CA ILE A 100 -0.14 -2.39 -5.07
C ILE A 100 -1.11 -3.15 -5.99
N THR A 101 -1.24 -2.76 -7.26
CA THR A 101 -2.16 -3.46 -8.18
C THR A 101 -1.78 -4.93 -8.37
N ARG A 102 -0.49 -5.22 -8.56
CA ARG A 102 0.04 -6.59 -8.68
C ARG A 102 -0.13 -7.41 -7.40
N ASP A 103 0.12 -6.80 -6.24
CA ASP A 103 0.27 -7.54 -4.99
C ASP A 103 -1.01 -7.61 -4.19
N VAL A 104 -1.87 -6.61 -4.22
CA VAL A 104 -3.20 -6.64 -3.60
C VAL A 104 -4.24 -7.29 -4.53
N ASP A 105 -3.91 -7.48 -5.81
CA ASP A 105 -4.80 -8.04 -6.85
C ASP A 105 -6.03 -7.14 -7.10
N ILE A 106 -5.77 -5.85 -7.28
CA ILE A 106 -6.78 -4.84 -7.64
C ILE A 106 -6.41 -4.19 -8.96
N SER A 107 -7.42 -3.79 -9.73
CA SER A 107 -7.18 -3.07 -10.97
C SER A 107 -6.65 -1.65 -10.70
N LYS A 108 -5.93 -1.07 -11.67
CA LYS A 108 -5.47 0.32 -11.58
C LYS A 108 -6.63 1.31 -11.44
N SER A 109 -7.78 1.03 -12.06
CA SER A 109 -8.98 1.87 -11.93
C SER A 109 -9.58 1.78 -10.53
N GLN A 110 -9.64 0.60 -9.92
CA GLN A 110 -10.07 0.41 -8.54
C GLN A 110 -9.12 1.10 -7.55
N LEU A 111 -7.81 0.98 -7.74
CA LEU A 111 -6.83 1.69 -6.92
C LEU A 111 -7.03 3.22 -7.01
N ASN A 112 -7.17 3.75 -8.22
CA ASN A 112 -7.42 5.18 -8.43
C ASN A 112 -8.74 5.63 -7.79
N TYR A 113 -9.78 4.80 -7.86
CA TYR A 113 -11.04 5.05 -7.17
C TYR A 113 -10.83 5.12 -5.65
N LEU A 114 -10.15 4.15 -5.04
CA LEU A 114 -9.89 4.13 -3.60
C LEU A 114 -9.08 5.35 -3.14
N ILE A 115 -8.05 5.74 -3.89
CA ILE A 115 -7.27 6.94 -3.61
C ILE A 115 -8.18 8.18 -3.61
N LYS A 116 -9.02 8.35 -4.64
CA LYS A 116 -9.98 9.45 -4.72
C LYS A 116 -11.01 9.39 -3.60
N PHE A 117 -11.54 8.22 -3.32
CA PHE A 117 -12.54 7.98 -2.28
C PHE A 117 -12.02 8.41 -0.91
N ARG A 118 -10.76 8.08 -0.58
CA ARG A 118 -10.10 8.51 0.65
C ARG A 118 -9.85 10.02 0.73
N THR A 119 -9.65 10.68 -0.40
CA THR A 119 -9.51 12.15 -0.43
C THR A 119 -10.83 12.89 -0.25
N TYR A 120 -11.95 12.29 -0.67
CA TYR A 120 -13.28 12.88 -0.45
C TYR A 120 -13.80 12.67 0.97
N TYR A 121 -13.53 11.49 1.54
CA TYR A 121 -13.95 11.16 2.90
C TYR A 121 -12.72 11.05 3.79
N LEU A 122 -12.37 12.15 4.46
CA LEU A 122 -11.14 12.23 5.25
C LEU A 122 -11.19 11.35 6.50
N THR A 123 -12.39 11.14 7.03
CA THR A 123 -12.70 10.28 8.15
C THR A 123 -13.84 9.33 7.80
N ILE A 124 -14.02 8.29 8.60
CA ILE A 124 -15.20 7.41 8.46
C ILE A 124 -16.49 8.16 8.78
N ASP A 125 -16.43 9.19 9.64
CA ASP A 125 -17.59 10.02 9.98
C ASP A 125 -18.05 10.88 8.80
N ASP A 126 -17.11 11.37 7.98
CA ASP A 126 -17.45 12.10 6.75
C ASP A 126 -18.23 11.19 5.78
N LEU A 127 -17.84 9.92 5.69
CA LEU A 127 -18.58 8.93 4.91
C LEU A 127 -19.97 8.69 5.51
N LEU A 128 -20.07 8.55 6.83
CA LEU A 128 -21.33 8.28 7.51
C LEU A 128 -22.34 9.42 7.37
N LYS A 129 -21.90 10.67 7.27
CA LYS A 129 -22.76 11.85 7.05
C LYS A 129 -23.30 11.96 5.63
N ALA A 130 -22.68 11.27 4.66
CA ALA A 130 -23.07 11.33 3.25
C ALA A 130 -24.17 10.33 2.85
N TYR A 131 -24.58 9.46 3.78
CA TYR A 131 -25.67 8.50 3.65
C TYR A 131 -26.82 8.86 4.58
#